data_AF-A0A380S4G7-F1
#
_entry.id   AF-A0A380S4G7-F1
#
_cell.length_a   1.000
_cell.length_b   1.000
_cell.length_c   1.000
_cell.angle_alpha   90.00
_cell.angle_beta   90.00
_cell.angle_gamma   90.00
#
_symmetry.space_group_name_H-M   'P 1'
#
loop_
_entity.id
_entity.type
_entity.pdbx_description
1 polymer ?
#
loop_
_entity_poly.entity_id
_entity_poly.type
_entity_poly.pdbx_seq_one_letter_code
_entity_poly.pdbx_strand_id
1 'polypeptide(L)'
;MKASVLFCFLSAVSLSLCGCLNPHISSMGASQMIVAHQPRLAVNGDSSSMTLSVDAYGGAKMQGRSIKDGFTGGATAALGYRPFGFSSPLYVEAAFGGKGGQASLDCTEGGKCNDGYNAWLETKEGKKKYSFWNLQERIALGADFDVGPVILGLGAGIQLFEGGGDFDDIRDYLGKSLADNDDEGYGIKLYSSARVGARLGSYGVVAFDADFMWLKTLNVGFMLNYYHPSGFHGGLFAAQKVGYGVNFGKTFSF
;
A
#
# COMPACT_ATOMS: atom_id res chain seq x y z
N MET A 1 11.55 35.00 -28.21
CA MET A 1 10.22 34.35 -28.35
C MET A 1 10.17 33.14 -29.30
N LYS A 2 11.15 32.92 -30.21
CA LYS A 2 11.10 31.77 -31.16
C LYS A 2 11.59 30.42 -30.60
N ALA A 3 12.41 30.41 -29.54
CA ALA A 3 12.97 29.19 -28.97
C ALA A 3 11.97 28.38 -28.11
N SER A 4 11.04 29.03 -27.42
CA SER A 4 10.07 28.35 -26.54
C SER A 4 9.01 27.55 -27.31
N VAL A 5 8.58 28.05 -28.48
CA VAL A 5 7.59 27.33 -29.32
C VAL A 5 8.22 26.07 -29.92
N LEU A 6 9.50 26.13 -30.31
CA LEU A 6 10.23 24.98 -30.84
C LEU A 6 10.41 23.88 -29.78
N PHE A 7 10.73 24.25 -28.54
CA PHE A 7 10.82 23.31 -27.41
C PHE A 7 9.48 22.66 -27.07
N CYS A 8 8.39 23.42 -27.07
CA CYS A 8 7.03 22.88 -26.87
C CYS A 8 6.59 21.95 -28.02
N PHE A 9 6.93 22.29 -29.27
CA PHE A 9 6.67 21.40 -30.40
C PHE A 9 7.54 20.14 -30.37
N LEU A 10 8.82 20.23 -30.03
CA LEU A 10 9.72 19.07 -29.91
C LEU A 10 9.30 18.14 -28.77
N SER A 11 8.77 18.67 -27.66
CA SER A 11 8.26 17.85 -26.55
C SER A 11 6.89 17.23 -26.86
N ALA A 12 6.00 17.94 -27.56
CA ALA A 12 4.75 17.36 -28.07
C ALA A 12 5.02 16.29 -29.16
N VAL A 13 6.00 16.55 -30.03
CA VAL A 13 6.42 15.63 -31.09
C VAL A 13 7.16 14.43 -30.51
N SER A 14 7.98 14.58 -29.46
CA SER A 14 8.59 13.44 -28.76
C SER A 14 7.56 12.60 -28.03
N LEU A 15 6.52 13.19 -27.43
CA LEU A 15 5.40 12.45 -26.85
C LEU A 15 4.53 11.76 -27.91
N SER A 16 4.52 12.24 -29.15
CA SER A 16 3.81 11.60 -30.28
C SER A 16 4.65 10.59 -31.07
N LEU A 17 5.99 10.68 -31.01
CA LEU A 17 6.95 9.81 -31.71
C LEU A 17 7.56 8.74 -30.78
N CYS A 18 7.53 8.92 -29.46
CA CYS A 18 7.66 7.83 -28.52
C CYS A 18 6.37 7.02 -28.63
N GLY A 19 6.37 6.02 -29.52
CA GLY A 19 5.29 5.05 -29.65
C GLY A 19 4.84 4.56 -28.27
N CYS A 20 3.54 4.31 -28.15
CA CYS A 20 2.86 3.83 -26.96
C CYS A 20 3.77 3.00 -26.04
N LEU A 21 3.98 3.48 -24.81
CA LEU A 21 4.84 2.80 -23.83
C LEU A 21 4.23 1.44 -23.47
N ASN A 22 5.10 0.45 -23.24
CA ASN A 22 4.65 -0.80 -22.65
C ASN A 22 4.03 -0.53 -21.28
N PRO A 23 2.82 -1.03 -21.00
CA PRO A 23 2.26 -0.93 -19.67
C PRO A 23 3.12 -1.73 -18.71
N HIS A 24 3.36 -1.18 -17.52
CA HIS A 24 3.98 -1.93 -16.45
C HIS A 24 2.92 -2.68 -15.65
N ILE A 25 3.17 -3.95 -15.37
CA ILE A 25 2.33 -4.78 -14.51
C ILE A 25 3.22 -5.35 -13.43
N SER A 26 2.73 -5.40 -12.20
CA SER A 26 3.41 -6.00 -11.05
C SER A 26 2.45 -6.91 -10.32
N SER A 27 2.98 -7.89 -9.57
CA SER A 27 2.16 -8.81 -8.78
C SER A 27 1.20 -8.05 -7.87
N MET A 28 0.09 -8.70 -7.56
CA MET A 28 -0.80 -8.25 -6.50
C MET A 28 -0.14 -8.33 -5.12
N GLY A 29 0.84 -9.21 -4.92
CA GLY A 29 1.67 -9.24 -3.71
C GLY A 29 2.50 -7.98 -3.52
N ALA A 30 2.82 -7.28 -4.60
CA ALA A 30 3.55 -6.03 -4.58
C ALA A 30 2.71 -4.83 -4.05
N SER A 31 1.43 -5.04 -3.72
CA SER A 31 0.55 -3.99 -3.18
C SER A 31 0.88 -3.62 -1.73
N GLN A 32 0.30 -2.53 -1.25
CA GLN A 32 0.51 -2.10 0.14
C GLN A 32 -0.10 -3.07 1.15
N MET A 33 0.67 -3.39 2.19
CA MET A 33 0.18 -4.13 3.34
C MET A 33 -0.64 -3.20 4.25
N ILE A 34 -1.87 -3.60 4.54
CA ILE A 34 -2.75 -2.84 5.44
C ILE A 34 -2.45 -3.27 6.88
N VAL A 35 -1.83 -2.38 7.63
CA VAL A 35 -1.44 -2.61 9.04
C VAL A 35 -1.78 -1.35 9.82
N ALA A 36 -2.69 -1.46 10.78
CA ALA A 36 -3.01 -0.36 11.66
C ALA A 36 -1.94 -0.24 12.74
N HIS A 37 -0.99 0.68 12.54
CA HIS A 37 -0.01 0.96 13.58
C HIS A 37 -0.69 1.67 14.76
N GLN A 38 -0.69 1.06 15.93
CA GLN A 38 -1.21 1.67 17.14
C GLN A 38 -0.32 2.85 17.57
N PRO A 39 -0.79 4.12 17.50
CA PRO A 39 -0.03 5.26 17.97
C PRO A 39 0.14 5.17 19.49
N ARG A 40 1.13 5.87 20.02
CA ARG A 40 1.36 5.92 21.46
C ARG A 40 0.13 6.43 22.23
N LEU A 41 -0.56 5.53 22.90
CA LEU A 41 -1.63 5.89 23.83
C LEU A 41 -1.02 6.46 25.11
N ALA A 42 -1.69 7.43 25.74
CA ALA A 42 -1.21 8.09 26.96
C ALA A 42 -1.07 7.14 28.17
N VAL A 43 -1.49 5.88 28.03
CA VAL A 43 -1.53 4.85 29.07
C VAL A 43 -0.28 3.94 29.05
N ASN A 44 0.64 4.14 28.10
CA ASN A 44 1.87 3.35 28.04
C ASN A 44 2.82 3.81 29.16
N GLY A 45 2.98 2.98 30.19
CA GLY A 45 3.75 3.27 31.40
C GLY A 45 5.27 3.43 31.19
N ASP A 46 6.01 3.51 32.30
CA ASP A 46 7.45 3.85 32.30
C ASP A 46 8.38 2.76 31.73
N SER A 47 7.86 1.57 31.41
CA SER A 47 8.63 0.44 30.88
C SER A 47 8.53 0.29 29.36
N SER A 48 9.48 -0.42 28.76
CA SER A 48 9.34 -0.89 27.38
C SER A 48 8.02 -1.65 27.22
N SER A 49 7.29 -1.37 26.14
CA SER A 49 5.97 -1.97 25.88
C SER A 49 6.04 -2.87 24.65
N MET A 50 5.43 -4.05 24.74
CA MET A 50 5.20 -4.91 23.58
C MET A 50 3.72 -4.96 23.26
N THR A 51 3.38 -4.86 21.98
CA THR A 51 2.00 -4.92 21.51
C THR A 51 1.83 -5.95 20.41
N LEU A 52 0.70 -6.64 20.40
CA LEU A 52 0.26 -7.47 19.29
C LEU A 52 -1.04 -6.88 18.74
N SER A 53 -1.03 -6.44 17.50
CA SER A 53 -2.22 -5.98 16.77
C SER A 53 -2.64 -7.05 15.77
N VAL A 54 -3.94 -7.32 15.70
CA VAL A 54 -4.53 -8.21 14.70
C VAL A 54 -5.64 -7.48 14.00
N ASP A 55 -5.57 -7.42 12.67
CA ASP A 55 -6.47 -6.67 11.80
C ASP A 55 -7.09 -7.59 10.76
N ALA A 56 -8.37 -7.36 10.47
CA ALA A 56 -9.03 -7.82 9.26
C ALA A 56 -9.38 -6.61 8.39
N TYR A 57 -9.29 -6.77 7.07
CA TYR A 57 -9.57 -5.68 6.14
C TYR A 57 -10.23 -6.17 4.85
N GLY A 58 -10.97 -5.27 4.23
CA GLY A 58 -11.60 -5.49 2.93
C GLY A 58 -11.58 -4.22 2.10
N GLY A 59 -11.21 -4.35 0.83
CA GLY A 59 -11.12 -3.25 -0.13
C GLY A 59 -11.94 -3.54 -1.39
N ALA A 60 -12.48 -2.49 -1.98
CA ALA A 60 -13.21 -2.51 -3.24
C ALA A 60 -12.72 -1.39 -4.16
N LYS A 61 -13.10 -1.43 -5.43
CA LYS A 61 -12.69 -0.46 -6.45
C LYS A 61 -11.16 -0.31 -6.47
N MET A 62 -10.48 -1.45 -6.55
CA MET A 62 -9.02 -1.47 -6.69
C MET A 62 -8.60 -0.61 -7.89
N GLN A 63 -7.64 0.29 -7.64
CA GLN A 63 -7.05 1.15 -8.65
C GLN A 63 -5.53 1.11 -8.50
N GLY A 64 -4.83 1.24 -9.61
CA GLY A 64 -3.37 1.30 -9.65
C GLY A 64 -2.89 1.24 -11.09
N ARG A 65 -1.57 1.25 -11.26
CA ARG A 65 -0.97 1.07 -12.58
C ARG A 65 -1.40 -0.28 -13.16
N SER A 66 -2.04 -0.24 -14.31
CA SER A 66 -2.55 -1.39 -15.05
C SER A 66 -3.60 -2.25 -14.35
N ILE A 67 -4.23 -1.76 -13.29
CA ILE A 67 -5.28 -2.46 -12.52
C ILE A 67 -6.51 -1.57 -12.37
N LYS A 68 -7.68 -2.16 -12.63
CA LYS A 68 -8.99 -1.58 -12.32
C LYS A 68 -9.92 -2.61 -11.69
N ASP A 69 -10.99 -2.11 -11.08
CA ASP A 69 -12.20 -2.87 -10.75
C ASP A 69 -11.95 -4.24 -10.10
N GLY A 70 -11.37 -4.21 -8.90
CA GLY A 70 -11.17 -5.39 -8.08
C GLY A 70 -11.79 -5.28 -6.69
N PHE A 71 -11.83 -6.43 -6.01
CA PHE A 71 -12.06 -6.52 -4.58
C PHE A 71 -10.94 -7.32 -3.93
N THR A 72 -10.67 -7.03 -2.68
CA THR A 72 -9.68 -7.72 -1.87
C THR A 72 -10.17 -7.89 -0.45
N GLY A 73 -9.76 -8.98 0.20
CA GLY A 73 -9.95 -9.21 1.61
C GLY A 73 -8.73 -9.89 2.20
N GLY A 74 -8.40 -9.57 3.43
CA GLY A 74 -7.23 -10.11 4.09
C GLY A 74 -7.18 -9.85 5.57
N ALA A 75 -6.09 -10.28 6.17
CA ALA A 75 -5.79 -10.06 7.57
C ALA A 75 -4.29 -9.83 7.76
N THR A 76 -3.94 -9.09 8.80
CA THR A 76 -2.57 -8.88 9.24
C THR A 76 -2.45 -9.07 10.75
N ALA A 77 -1.25 -9.43 11.19
CA ALA A 77 -0.83 -9.43 12.58
C ALA A 77 0.47 -8.63 12.68
N ALA A 78 0.57 -7.72 13.64
CA ALA A 78 1.74 -6.86 13.83
C ALA A 78 2.22 -6.90 15.29
N LEU A 79 3.49 -7.18 15.47
CA LEU A 79 4.21 -7.07 16.73
C LEU A 79 4.90 -5.72 16.79
N GLY A 80 4.48 -4.89 17.73
CA GLY A 80 5.10 -3.60 18.03
C GLY A 80 5.97 -3.69 19.28
N TYR A 81 7.15 -3.09 19.23
CA TYR A 81 8.06 -2.95 20.36
C TYR A 81 8.49 -1.50 20.49
N ARG A 82 8.37 -0.93 21.69
CA ARG A 82 8.86 0.41 22.02
C ARG A 82 9.94 0.31 23.10
N PRO A 83 11.22 0.54 22.76
CA PRO A 83 12.30 0.49 23.73
C PRO A 83 12.26 1.71 24.66
N PHE A 84 12.63 1.54 25.93
CA PHE A 84 12.84 2.63 26.91
C PHE A 84 11.57 3.43 27.30
N GLY A 85 10.40 2.81 27.17
CA GLY A 85 9.12 3.31 27.72
C GLY A 85 8.79 4.75 27.30
N PHE A 86 8.35 5.57 28.26
CA PHE A 86 7.88 6.94 27.98
C PHE A 86 8.97 7.83 27.33
N SER A 87 10.25 7.59 27.62
CA SER A 87 11.35 8.48 27.23
C SER A 87 11.70 8.41 25.74
N SER A 88 11.31 7.34 25.05
CA SER A 88 11.66 7.11 23.66
C SER A 88 10.47 7.31 22.73
N PRO A 89 10.62 8.10 21.66
CA PRO A 89 9.62 8.12 20.58
C PRO A 89 9.74 6.88 19.70
N LEU A 90 10.82 6.11 19.81
CA LEU A 90 11.15 5.05 18.86
C LEU A 90 10.21 3.85 18.98
N TYR A 91 9.94 3.23 17.84
CA TYR A 91 9.27 1.94 17.74
C TYR A 91 9.93 1.05 16.70
N VAL A 92 9.76 -0.25 16.89
CA VAL A 92 10.00 -1.31 15.91
C VAL A 92 8.70 -2.06 15.71
N GLU A 93 8.34 -2.35 14.47
CA GLU A 93 7.16 -3.10 14.11
C GLU A 93 7.53 -4.21 13.13
N ALA A 94 7.12 -5.44 13.44
CA ALA A 94 7.17 -6.57 12.53
C ALA A 94 5.74 -7.03 12.25
N ALA A 95 5.33 -7.06 10.99
CA ALA A 95 4.00 -7.46 10.59
C ALA A 95 4.05 -8.61 9.59
N PHE A 96 3.08 -9.52 9.69
CA PHE A 96 2.83 -10.61 8.76
C PHE A 96 1.36 -10.59 8.35
N GLY A 97 1.06 -10.91 7.11
CA GLY A 97 -0.31 -11.07 6.68
C GLY A 97 -0.47 -11.57 5.28
N GLY A 98 -1.73 -11.65 4.86
CA GLY A 98 -2.08 -12.08 3.52
C GLY A 98 -3.43 -11.53 3.11
N LYS A 99 -3.64 -11.49 1.80
CA LYS A 99 -4.93 -11.18 1.19
C LYS A 99 -5.14 -11.97 -0.08
N GLY A 100 -6.40 -12.10 -0.43
CA GLY A 100 -6.82 -12.58 -1.73
C GLY A 100 -7.94 -11.72 -2.30
N GLY A 101 -8.32 -12.02 -3.53
CA GLY A 101 -9.37 -11.27 -4.19
C GLY A 101 -9.42 -11.52 -5.67
N GLN A 102 -10.03 -10.57 -6.37
CA GLN A 102 -10.06 -10.55 -7.82
C GLN A 102 -9.72 -9.16 -8.34
N ALA A 103 -8.95 -9.09 -9.42
CA ALA A 103 -8.57 -7.85 -10.08
C ALA A 103 -8.77 -7.96 -11.59
N SER A 104 -9.15 -6.85 -12.22
CA SER A 104 -9.10 -6.70 -13.67
C SER A 104 -7.87 -5.90 -14.08
N LEU A 105 -7.35 -6.21 -15.26
CA LEU A 105 -6.28 -5.44 -15.88
C LEU A 105 -6.86 -4.21 -16.59
N ASP A 106 -6.08 -3.15 -16.64
CA ASP A 106 -6.45 -1.93 -17.34
C ASP A 106 -5.24 -1.26 -18.00
N CYS A 107 -5.54 -0.20 -18.76
CA CYS A 107 -4.58 0.79 -19.21
C CYS A 107 -4.94 2.16 -18.59
N THR A 108 -4.58 2.36 -17.32
CA THR A 108 -4.94 3.55 -16.52
C THR A 108 -3.95 4.70 -16.61
N GLU A 109 -2.75 4.51 -17.18
CA GLU A 109 -1.83 5.62 -17.34
C GLU A 109 -2.31 6.56 -18.45
N GLY A 110 -2.24 7.87 -18.21
CA GLY A 110 -2.59 8.92 -19.19
C GLY A 110 -1.72 8.95 -20.45
N GLY A 111 -0.93 7.90 -20.71
CA GLY A 111 -0.26 7.61 -21.97
C GLY A 111 -0.82 6.28 -22.50
N LYS A 112 -1.29 6.29 -23.74
CA LYS A 112 -1.86 5.10 -24.41
C LYS A 112 -0.88 3.93 -24.28
N CYS A 113 -1.32 2.83 -23.67
CA CYS A 113 -0.59 1.56 -23.71
C CYS A 113 -0.36 1.15 -25.16
N ASN A 114 0.61 0.26 -25.40
CA ASN A 114 0.82 -0.28 -26.74
C ASN A 114 -0.47 -0.88 -27.33
N ASP A 115 -0.60 -0.78 -28.65
CA ASP A 115 -1.82 -1.18 -29.36
C ASP A 115 -2.14 -2.66 -29.17
N GLY A 116 -1.11 -3.51 -29.01
CA GLY A 116 -1.27 -4.93 -28.73
C GLY A 116 -1.94 -5.20 -27.39
N TYR A 117 -1.55 -4.48 -26.34
CA TYR A 117 -2.14 -4.57 -25.02
C TYR A 117 -3.57 -4.04 -25.01
N ASN A 118 -3.83 -2.90 -25.67
CA ASN A 118 -5.19 -2.37 -25.80
C ASN A 118 -6.10 -3.34 -26.57
N ALA A 119 -5.61 -3.94 -27.66
CA ALA A 119 -6.35 -4.96 -28.39
C ALA A 119 -6.60 -6.20 -27.54
N TRP A 120 -5.63 -6.61 -26.72
CA TRP A 120 -5.78 -7.72 -25.78
C TRP A 120 -6.84 -7.42 -24.71
N LEU A 121 -6.87 -6.21 -24.14
CA LEU A 121 -7.89 -5.76 -23.17
C LEU A 121 -9.32 -5.84 -23.72
N GLU A 122 -9.51 -5.71 -25.04
CA GLU A 122 -10.81 -5.84 -25.69
C GLU A 122 -11.29 -7.29 -25.87
N THR A 123 -10.39 -8.27 -25.72
CA THR A 123 -10.72 -9.70 -25.86
C THR A 123 -11.52 -10.23 -24.66
N LYS A 124 -12.05 -11.46 -24.79
CA LYS A 124 -12.70 -12.15 -23.66
C LYS A 124 -11.76 -12.37 -22.49
N GLU A 125 -10.46 -12.62 -22.73
CA GLU A 125 -9.47 -12.76 -21.67
C GLU A 125 -9.17 -11.41 -21.01
N GLY A 126 -8.94 -10.36 -21.81
CA GLY A 126 -8.66 -9.01 -21.28
C GLY A 126 -9.77 -8.42 -20.40
N LYS A 127 -11.03 -8.84 -20.61
CA LYS A 127 -12.21 -8.40 -19.83
C LYS A 127 -12.47 -9.22 -18.57
N LYS A 128 -11.68 -10.27 -18.30
CA LYS A 128 -11.87 -11.10 -17.10
C LYS A 128 -11.42 -10.40 -15.83
N LYS A 129 -11.93 -10.94 -14.72
CA LYS A 129 -11.41 -10.73 -13.38
C LYS A 129 -10.60 -11.95 -13.01
N TYR A 130 -9.35 -11.74 -12.65
CA TYR A 130 -8.42 -12.81 -12.32
C TYR A 130 -8.28 -12.91 -10.81
N SER A 131 -8.30 -14.14 -10.30
CA SER A 131 -8.10 -14.38 -8.87
C SER A 131 -6.64 -14.18 -8.49
N PHE A 132 -6.40 -13.74 -7.25
CA PHE A 132 -5.07 -13.63 -6.71
C PHE A 132 -5.04 -13.97 -5.23
N TRP A 133 -3.87 -14.36 -4.75
CA TRP A 133 -3.51 -14.39 -3.34
C TRP A 133 -2.12 -13.77 -3.15
N ASN A 134 -1.81 -13.33 -1.94
CA ASN A 134 -0.46 -12.97 -1.56
C ASN A 134 -0.21 -13.14 -0.06
N LEU A 135 1.07 -13.27 0.25
CA LEU A 135 1.65 -13.20 1.58
C LEU A 135 2.60 -12.01 1.64
N GLN A 136 2.59 -11.31 2.77
CA GLN A 136 3.36 -10.09 2.97
C GLN A 136 3.97 -10.09 4.36
N GLU A 137 5.24 -9.70 4.43
CA GLU A 137 5.95 -9.45 5.69
C GLU A 137 6.48 -8.02 5.66
N ARG A 138 6.42 -7.32 6.78
CA ARG A 138 6.94 -5.95 6.90
C ARG A 138 7.75 -5.82 8.16
N ILE A 139 8.94 -5.24 8.05
CA ILE A 139 9.72 -4.79 9.19
C ILE A 139 9.89 -3.29 9.05
N ALA A 140 9.42 -2.53 10.04
CA ALA A 140 9.51 -1.09 10.08
C ALA A 140 10.11 -0.61 11.40
N LEU A 141 10.85 0.48 11.33
CA LEU A 141 11.33 1.24 12.46
C LEU A 141 10.86 2.68 12.28
N GLY A 142 10.59 3.36 13.38
CA GLY A 142 10.11 4.73 13.31
C GLY A 142 10.13 5.43 14.64
N ALA A 143 9.56 6.63 14.65
CA ALA A 143 9.42 7.47 15.81
C ALA A 143 8.02 8.10 15.84
N ASP A 144 7.33 7.99 16.98
CA ASP A 144 6.10 8.71 17.30
C ASP A 144 6.40 9.79 18.34
N PHE A 145 6.27 11.06 17.95
CA PHE A 145 6.41 12.21 18.82
C PHE A 145 5.05 12.64 19.35
N ASP A 146 4.97 12.78 20.67
CA ASP A 146 3.78 13.28 21.36
C ASP A 146 3.95 14.78 21.65
N VAL A 147 3.24 15.61 20.89
CA VAL A 147 3.31 17.07 20.96
C VAL A 147 1.95 17.60 21.45
N GLY A 148 1.71 17.45 22.75
CA GLY A 148 0.46 17.86 23.39
C GLY A 148 -0.74 17.06 22.89
N PRO A 149 -1.74 17.67 22.23
CA PRO A 149 -2.88 16.93 21.68
C PRO A 149 -2.59 16.25 20.33
N VAL A 150 -1.40 16.46 19.75
CA VAL A 150 -1.06 15.97 18.41
C VAL A 150 0.04 14.92 18.50
N ILE A 151 -0.08 13.87 17.69
CA ILE A 151 0.94 12.85 17.50
C ILE A 151 1.52 13.01 16.10
N LEU A 152 2.84 13.08 15.99
CA LEU A 152 3.54 13.12 14.71
C LEU A 152 4.43 11.89 14.59
N GLY A 153 4.26 11.10 13.54
CA GLY A 153 5.01 9.87 13.36
C GLY A 153 5.75 9.84 12.02
N LEU A 154 6.91 9.21 12.01
CA LEU A 154 7.65 8.86 10.80
C LEU A 154 8.16 7.44 10.92
N GLY A 155 8.07 6.67 9.84
CA GLY A 155 8.54 5.29 9.79
C GLY A 155 9.23 4.98 8.47
N ALA A 156 10.15 4.02 8.50
CA ALA A 156 10.77 3.45 7.32
C ALA A 156 11.09 1.97 7.54
N GLY A 157 11.20 1.20 6.47
CA GLY A 157 11.40 -0.22 6.58
C GLY A 157 11.43 -0.94 5.25
N ILE A 158 11.22 -2.24 5.32
CA ILE A 158 11.14 -3.14 4.17
C ILE A 158 9.84 -3.94 4.23
N GLN A 159 9.29 -4.22 3.06
CA GLN A 159 8.17 -5.14 2.88
C GLN A 159 8.59 -6.24 1.91
N LEU A 160 8.55 -7.48 2.37
CA LEU A 160 8.68 -8.68 1.55
C LEU A 160 7.29 -9.10 1.08
N PHE A 161 7.22 -9.63 -0.13
CA PHE A 161 5.98 -10.14 -0.66
C PHE A 161 6.19 -11.37 -1.53
N GLU A 162 5.15 -12.20 -1.57
CA GLU A 162 4.97 -13.29 -2.52
C GLU A 162 3.51 -13.28 -2.94
N GLY A 163 3.25 -13.38 -4.24
CA GLY A 163 1.92 -13.43 -4.82
C GLY A 163 1.77 -14.62 -5.76
N GLY A 164 0.52 -15.02 -5.98
CA GLY A 164 0.18 -16.01 -7.00
C GLY A 164 -1.29 -16.00 -7.37
N GLY A 165 -1.69 -16.97 -8.18
CA GLY A 165 -3.04 -17.14 -8.72
C GLY A 165 -3.14 -16.73 -10.19
N ASP A 166 -4.35 -16.79 -10.75
CA ASP A 166 -4.60 -16.55 -12.18
C ASP A 166 -4.11 -15.17 -12.65
N PHE A 167 -4.08 -14.18 -11.74
CA PHE A 167 -3.58 -12.85 -12.05
C PHE A 167 -2.07 -12.84 -12.34
N ASP A 168 -1.28 -13.58 -11.56
CA ASP A 168 0.17 -13.63 -11.76
C ASP A 168 0.51 -14.49 -12.99
N ASP A 169 -0.28 -15.53 -13.29
CA ASP A 169 -0.17 -16.30 -14.53
C ASP A 169 -0.39 -15.43 -15.78
N ILE A 170 -1.47 -14.61 -15.78
CA ILE A 170 -1.76 -13.74 -16.93
C ILE A 170 -0.74 -12.61 -17.01
N ARG A 171 -0.27 -12.08 -15.89
CA ARG A 171 0.82 -11.08 -15.85
C ARG A 171 2.07 -11.64 -16.52
N ASP A 172 2.48 -12.86 -16.18
CA ASP A 172 3.69 -13.47 -16.75
C ASP A 172 3.54 -13.76 -18.24
N TYR A 173 2.32 -14.13 -18.68
CA TYR A 173 2.00 -14.24 -20.10
C TYR A 173 2.16 -12.90 -20.83
N LEU A 174 1.60 -11.81 -20.28
CA LEU A 174 1.67 -10.47 -20.86
C LEU A 174 3.09 -9.90 -20.81
N GLY A 175 3.84 -10.20 -19.74
CA GLY A 175 5.23 -9.81 -19.53
C GLY A 175 6.21 -10.32 -20.59
N LYS A 176 5.82 -11.33 -21.37
CA LYS A 176 6.65 -11.87 -22.46
C LYS A 176 6.62 -11.03 -23.73
N SER A 177 5.60 -10.21 -23.95
CA SER A 177 5.41 -9.55 -25.25
C SER A 177 4.56 -8.28 -25.27
N LEU A 178 3.67 -8.07 -24.30
CA LEU A 178 2.66 -7.01 -24.32
C LEU A 178 2.78 -6.01 -23.17
N ALA A 179 3.56 -6.33 -22.14
CA ALA A 179 3.74 -5.50 -20.95
C ALA A 179 5.15 -5.68 -20.38
N ASP A 180 5.60 -4.69 -19.61
CA ASP A 180 6.82 -4.81 -18.82
C ASP A 180 6.46 -5.37 -17.44
N ASN A 181 7.14 -6.44 -17.03
CA ASN A 181 6.93 -7.03 -15.72
C ASN A 181 7.85 -6.37 -14.68
N ASP A 182 7.24 -5.73 -13.69
CA ASP A 182 7.97 -5.00 -12.66
C ASP A 182 8.64 -5.92 -11.64
N ASP A 183 8.10 -7.13 -11.43
CA ASP A 183 8.58 -8.12 -10.45
C ASP A 183 8.29 -9.57 -10.89
N GLU A 184 8.92 -10.56 -10.25
CA GLU A 184 8.78 -11.98 -10.60
C GLU A 184 7.64 -12.68 -9.85
N GLY A 185 6.77 -11.96 -9.15
CA GLY A 185 5.74 -12.55 -8.26
C GLY A 185 6.14 -12.50 -6.79
N TYR A 186 7.41 -12.24 -6.53
CA TYR A 186 7.97 -12.07 -5.20
C TYR A 186 8.99 -10.93 -5.19
N GLY A 187 9.34 -10.44 -4.00
CA GLY A 187 10.42 -9.46 -3.88
C GLY A 187 10.43 -8.69 -2.57
N ILE A 188 11.26 -7.64 -2.56
CA ILE A 188 11.45 -6.72 -1.44
C ILE A 188 11.16 -5.29 -1.90
N LYS A 189 10.48 -4.52 -1.06
CA LYS A 189 10.14 -3.10 -1.28
C LYS A 189 10.63 -2.26 -0.13
N LEU A 190 11.04 -1.03 -0.44
CA LEU A 190 11.24 -0.03 0.59
C LEU A 190 9.89 0.53 1.01
N TYR A 191 9.70 0.65 2.31
CA TYR A 191 8.52 1.21 2.92
C TYR A 191 8.90 2.49 3.68
N SER A 192 8.05 3.49 3.62
CA SER A 192 8.12 4.66 4.48
C SER A 192 6.72 5.16 4.79
N SER A 193 6.58 5.83 5.93
CA SER A 193 5.30 6.36 6.36
C SER A 193 5.45 7.67 7.09
N ALA A 194 4.40 8.48 6.99
CA ALA A 194 4.22 9.69 7.75
C ALA A 194 2.84 9.67 8.41
N ARG A 195 2.80 10.03 9.70
CA ARG A 195 1.59 9.98 10.51
C ARG A 195 1.31 11.34 11.13
N VAL A 196 0.03 11.69 11.13
CA VAL A 196 -0.51 12.78 11.96
C VAL A 196 -1.69 12.22 12.73
N GLY A 197 -1.65 12.32 14.06
CA GLY A 197 -2.71 11.88 14.94
C GLY A 197 -3.18 12.97 15.89
N ALA A 198 -4.40 12.82 16.38
CA ALA A 198 -5.03 13.70 17.36
C ALA A 198 -5.53 12.87 18.54
N ARG A 199 -5.16 13.30 19.75
CA ARG A 199 -5.66 12.74 21.01
C ARG A 199 -7.06 13.28 21.27
N LEU A 200 -8.00 12.37 21.49
CA LEU A 200 -9.37 12.69 21.89
C LEU A 200 -9.52 12.54 23.41
N GLY A 201 -8.53 12.99 24.19
CA GLY A 201 -8.49 12.80 25.64
C GLY A 201 -8.60 11.32 26.03
N SER A 202 -9.53 11.00 26.94
CA SER A 202 -9.81 9.62 27.38
C SER A 202 -10.56 8.78 26.35
N TYR A 203 -11.00 9.35 25.22
CA TYR A 203 -11.79 8.65 24.21
C TYR A 203 -10.92 7.97 23.16
N GLY A 204 -9.60 8.12 23.19
CA GLY A 204 -8.68 7.45 22.27
C GLY A 204 -7.94 8.39 21.33
N VAL A 205 -7.54 7.87 20.18
CA VAL A 205 -6.73 8.58 19.18
C VAL A 205 -7.33 8.40 17.79
N VAL A 206 -7.35 9.46 16.99
CA VAL A 206 -7.55 9.36 15.54
C VAL A 206 -6.20 9.61 14.88
N ALA A 207 -5.80 8.76 13.94
CA ALA A 207 -4.55 8.93 13.20
C ALA A 207 -4.78 8.79 11.70
N PHE A 208 -4.10 9.65 10.95
CA PHE A 208 -3.96 9.58 9.52
C PHE A 208 -2.53 9.16 9.18
N ASP A 209 -2.41 8.08 8.41
CA ASP A 209 -1.16 7.54 7.92
C ASP A 209 -1.10 7.71 6.39
N ALA A 210 0.00 8.27 5.91
CA ALA A 210 0.39 8.25 4.51
C ALA A 210 1.57 7.30 4.35
N ASP A 211 1.37 6.23 3.60
CA ASP A 211 2.35 5.19 3.34
C ASP A 211 2.86 5.30 1.91
N PHE A 212 4.17 5.14 1.75
CA PHE A 212 4.88 5.21 0.49
C PHE A 212 5.72 3.96 0.32
N MET A 213 5.47 3.23 -0.76
CA MET A 213 6.18 1.99 -1.08
C MET A 213 6.91 2.09 -2.41
N TRP A 214 8.21 1.84 -2.37
CA TRP A 214 9.10 1.95 -3.52
C TRP A 214 9.59 0.56 -3.94
N LEU A 215 9.31 0.21 -5.19
CA LEU A 215 9.97 -0.88 -5.91
C LEU A 215 10.68 -0.27 -7.12
N LYS A 216 10.13 -0.45 -8.33
CA LYS A 216 10.45 0.33 -9.54
C LYS A 216 9.52 1.54 -9.69
N THR A 217 8.32 1.42 -9.13
CA THR A 217 7.28 2.43 -9.10
C THR A 217 6.90 2.75 -7.67
N LEU A 218 6.48 4.01 -7.44
CA LEU A 218 5.94 4.45 -6.16
C LEU A 218 4.48 4.01 -6.06
N ASN A 219 4.17 3.23 -5.02
CA ASN A 219 2.80 3.00 -4.59
C ASN A 219 2.48 3.86 -3.37
N VAL A 220 1.33 4.52 -3.39
CA VAL A 220 0.87 5.37 -2.27
C VAL A 220 -0.42 4.80 -1.69
N GLY A 221 -0.55 4.89 -0.38
CA GLY A 221 -1.81 4.65 0.30
C GLY A 221 -1.99 5.52 1.52
N PHE A 222 -3.25 5.68 1.87
CA PHE A 222 -3.70 6.52 2.97
C PHE A 222 -4.60 5.69 3.88
N MET A 223 -4.44 5.86 5.19
CA MET A 223 -5.30 5.23 6.18
C MET A 223 -5.73 6.26 7.21
N LEU A 224 -7.02 6.27 7.55
CA LEU A 224 -7.58 7.04 8.66
C LEU A 224 -8.16 6.07 9.67
N ASN A 225 -7.52 5.95 10.81
CA ASN A 225 -7.87 5.00 11.86
C ASN A 225 -8.29 5.70 13.14
N TYR A 226 -9.27 5.13 13.82
CA TYR A 226 -9.60 5.42 15.21
C TYR A 226 -9.13 4.28 16.11
N TYR A 227 -8.52 4.65 17.23
CA TYR A 227 -7.95 3.75 18.23
C TYR A 227 -8.59 3.99 19.58
N HIS A 228 -9.43 3.04 20.02
CA HIS A 228 -10.09 3.08 21.32
C HIS A 228 -9.13 2.65 22.44
N PRO A 229 -9.23 3.23 23.66
CA PRO A 229 -8.38 2.85 24.80
C PRO A 229 -8.41 1.36 25.20
N SER A 230 -9.47 0.65 24.85
CA SER A 230 -9.59 -0.82 25.08
C SER A 230 -8.81 -1.68 24.08
N GLY A 231 -8.05 -1.04 23.19
CA GLY A 231 -7.25 -1.68 22.14
C GLY A 231 -8.01 -1.95 20.84
N PHE A 232 -9.33 -1.85 20.82
CA PHE A 232 -10.09 -1.92 19.57
C PHE A 232 -9.78 -0.74 18.66
N HIS A 233 -9.65 -1.00 17.38
CA HIS A 233 -9.42 0.03 16.39
C HIS A 233 -10.08 -0.33 15.06
N GLY A 234 -10.27 0.68 14.23
CA GLY A 234 -10.78 0.51 12.89
C GLY A 234 -10.75 1.81 12.12
N GLY A 235 -10.86 1.69 10.81
CA GLY A 235 -10.61 2.82 9.94
C GLY A 235 -11.03 2.59 8.51
N LEU A 236 -10.70 3.59 7.71
CA LEU A 236 -10.86 3.61 6.27
C LEU A 236 -9.48 3.70 5.63
N PHE A 237 -9.31 3.06 4.49
CA PHE A 237 -8.08 3.19 3.71
C PHE A 237 -8.38 3.44 2.23
N ALA A 238 -7.42 4.05 1.55
CA ALA A 238 -7.35 4.18 0.12
C ALA A 238 -5.90 3.87 -0.29
N ALA A 239 -5.66 2.68 -0.82
CA ALA A 239 -4.32 2.23 -1.15
C ALA A 239 -4.25 1.64 -2.56
N GLN A 240 -3.22 1.99 -3.32
CA GLN A 240 -3.04 1.46 -4.67
C GLN A 240 -2.94 -0.07 -4.64
N LYS A 241 -3.62 -0.71 -5.61
CA LYS A 241 -3.78 -2.17 -5.72
C LYS A 241 -4.49 -2.86 -4.55
N VAL A 242 -5.04 -2.11 -3.60
CA VAL A 242 -5.94 -2.62 -2.54
C VAL A 242 -7.33 -1.99 -2.69
N GLY A 243 -7.39 -0.75 -3.17
CA GLY A 243 -8.61 0.00 -3.38
C GLY A 243 -9.01 0.84 -2.17
N TYR A 244 -10.28 1.19 -2.14
CA TYR A 244 -10.93 1.89 -1.03
C TYR A 244 -11.58 0.86 -0.12
N GLY A 245 -11.34 0.93 1.18
CA GLY A 245 -11.76 -0.12 2.07
C GLY A 245 -11.82 0.27 3.53
N VAL A 246 -12.09 -0.74 4.33
CA VAL A 246 -12.21 -0.62 5.78
C VAL A 246 -11.34 -1.68 6.45
N ASN A 247 -10.79 -1.34 7.60
CA ASN A 247 -10.09 -2.26 8.48
C ASN A 247 -10.69 -2.21 9.89
N PHE A 248 -10.58 -3.32 10.61
CA PHE A 248 -10.98 -3.44 12.00
C PHE A 248 -10.05 -4.44 12.69
N GLY A 249 -9.66 -4.11 13.92
CA GLY A 249 -8.72 -4.92 14.66
C GLY A 249 -8.70 -4.66 16.15
N LYS A 250 -7.80 -5.38 16.82
CA LYS A 250 -7.55 -5.22 18.25
C LYS A 250 -6.06 -5.30 18.54
N THR A 251 -5.60 -4.37 19.35
CA THR A 251 -4.25 -4.35 19.92
C THR A 251 -4.28 -4.87 21.35
N PHE A 252 -3.41 -5.83 21.64
CA PHE A 252 -3.12 -6.37 22.96
C PHE A 252 -1.79 -5.77 23.42
N SER A 253 -1.69 -5.38 24.69
CA SER A 253 -0.47 -4.82 25.29
C SER A 253 0.02 -5.74 26.40
N PHE A 254 1.34 -5.95 26.47
CA PHE A 254 2.03 -6.82 27.43
C PHE A 254 3.12 -6.06 28.17
#